data_AF-A0AAD3HNP4-F1
#
_entry.id   AF-A0AAD3HNP4-F1
#
_cell.length_a   1.000
_cell.length_b   1.000
_cell.length_c   1.000
_cell.angle_alpha   90.00
_cell.angle_beta   90.00
_cell.angle_gamma   90.00
#
_symmetry.space_group_name_H-M   'P 1'
#
loop_
_entity.id
_entity.type
_entity.pdbx_description
1 polymer ?
#
loop_
_entity_poly.entity_id
_entity_poly.type
_entity_poly.pdbx_seq_one_letter_code
_entity_poly.pdbx_strand_id
1 'polypeptide(L)'
;VTASPAPLPDLPTATPSPALSPALAAMTTTATATTTADTPAAAPATTTTTAPPPPPPATARPKISAMSGEVVDSNPYSRLMALQRMGIVKDYQRIRDKTVAVVGVGGVGSVAAEMLTRCGLGRLLIYDYDTVELANMNRLFFRPEHCGMTKTDAARKTLQ
;
A
#
# COMPACT_ATOMS: atom_id res chain seq x y z
N VAL A 1 40.31 31.32 -10.09
CA VAL A 1 38.98 31.82 -9.67
C VAL A 1 38.53 31.01 -8.48
N THR A 2 38.78 31.50 -7.27
CA THR A 2 38.43 30.86 -6.00
C THR A 2 37.01 31.24 -5.63
N ALA A 3 36.07 30.31 -5.66
CA ALA A 3 34.70 30.52 -5.23
C ALA A 3 34.54 30.08 -3.77
N SER A 4 34.18 31.04 -2.90
CA SER A 4 33.77 30.80 -1.51
C SER A 4 32.39 30.13 -1.48
N PRO A 5 32.11 29.15 -0.59
CA PRO A 5 30.79 28.55 -0.52
C PRO A 5 29.80 29.49 0.20
N ALA A 6 28.59 29.58 -0.35
CA ALA A 6 27.48 30.31 0.25
C ALA A 6 26.95 29.59 1.51
N PRO A 7 26.46 30.31 2.53
CA PRO A 7 25.94 29.70 3.75
C PRO A 7 24.58 29.01 3.53
N LEU A 8 24.38 27.87 4.20
CA LEU A 8 23.12 27.11 4.23
C LEU A 8 22.05 27.86 5.06
N PRO A 9 20.75 27.77 4.70
CA PRO A 9 19.68 28.33 5.52
C PRO A 9 19.38 27.47 6.75
N ASP A 10 19.09 28.13 7.88
CA ASP A 10 18.72 27.49 9.14
C ASP A 10 17.37 26.74 9.05
N LEU A 11 17.33 25.51 9.55
CA LEU A 11 16.09 24.75 9.73
C LEU A 11 15.29 25.30 10.93
N PRO A 12 13.94 25.37 10.84
CA PRO A 12 13.12 25.75 11.97
C PRO A 12 13.17 24.68 13.07
N THR A 13 13.45 25.13 14.30
CA THR A 13 13.42 24.34 15.53
C THR A 13 12.01 23.80 15.81
N ALA A 14 11.92 22.49 16.07
CA ALA A 14 10.68 21.81 16.40
C ALA A 14 10.06 22.38 17.70
N THR A 15 8.82 22.87 17.60
CA THR A 15 7.99 23.22 18.75
C THR A 15 7.44 21.96 19.43
N PRO A 16 7.43 21.85 20.77
CA PRO A 16 6.86 20.70 21.46
C PRO A 16 5.33 20.69 21.36
N SER A 17 4.78 19.49 21.12
CA SER A 17 3.34 19.21 21.05
C SER A 17 2.68 19.31 22.44
N PRO A 18 1.46 19.87 22.59
CA PRO A 18 0.81 19.98 23.89
C PRO A 18 0.28 18.62 24.41
N ALA A 19 0.46 18.40 25.71
CA ALA A 19 0.02 17.24 26.46
C ALA A 19 -1.52 17.14 26.54
N LEU A 20 -2.04 15.93 26.35
CA LEU A 20 -3.43 15.57 26.62
C LEU A 20 -3.69 15.55 28.13
N SER A 21 -4.70 16.30 28.57
CA SER A 21 -5.16 16.39 29.95
C SER A 21 -6.03 15.18 30.35
N PRO A 22 -6.01 14.71 31.62
CA PRO A 22 -6.75 13.52 32.06
C PRO A 22 -8.16 13.90 32.56
N ALA A 23 -9.20 13.38 31.92
CA ALA A 23 -10.57 13.52 32.40
C ALA A 23 -11.06 12.23 33.07
N LEU A 24 -11.01 12.30 34.41
CA LEU A 24 -12.04 11.86 35.36
C LEU A 24 -12.30 10.35 35.55
N ALA A 25 -11.81 9.90 36.70
CA ALA A 25 -12.19 8.70 37.40
C ALA A 25 -13.55 8.83 38.12
N ALA A 26 -14.08 7.65 38.49
CA ALA A 26 -15.06 7.36 39.55
C ALA A 26 -16.55 7.53 39.21
N MET A 27 -17.27 6.40 39.19
CA MET A 27 -18.44 6.18 40.03
C MET A 27 -18.56 4.68 40.37
N THR A 28 -18.20 4.37 41.61
CA THR A 28 -18.55 3.12 42.30
C THR A 28 -19.87 3.35 43.02
N THR A 29 -20.88 2.51 42.78
CA THR A 29 -22.03 2.39 43.68
C THR A 29 -22.43 0.92 43.81
N THR A 30 -22.32 0.42 45.03
CA THR A 30 -22.88 -0.86 45.50
C THR A 30 -24.34 -0.64 45.89
N ALA A 31 -25.26 -1.51 45.45
CA ALA A 31 -26.57 -1.66 46.10
C ALA A 31 -27.13 -3.07 45.91
N THR A 32 -27.67 -3.60 47.00
CA THR A 32 -28.07 -4.99 47.27
C THR A 32 -29.53 -5.27 46.82
N ALA A 33 -29.78 -6.55 46.53
CA ALA A 33 -31.00 -7.26 46.11
C ALA A 33 -32.38 -6.75 46.58
N THR A 34 -33.39 -6.90 45.70
CA THR A 34 -34.77 -7.30 46.04
C THR A 34 -35.45 -7.95 44.82
N THR A 35 -36.09 -9.08 45.08
CA THR A 35 -36.86 -9.98 44.19
C THR A 35 -38.15 -9.36 43.66
N THR A 36 -38.44 -9.52 42.36
CA THR A 36 -39.82 -9.53 41.83
C THR A 36 -39.93 -10.27 40.48
N ALA A 37 -40.76 -11.31 40.52
CA ALA A 37 -41.56 -11.96 39.48
C ALA A 37 -41.34 -11.66 37.98
N ASP A 38 -40.92 -12.71 37.27
CA ASP A 38 -41.57 -13.33 36.10
C ASP A 38 -42.34 -12.43 35.10
N THR A 39 -41.71 -12.17 33.96
CA THR A 39 -42.37 -11.87 32.67
C THR A 39 -41.43 -12.39 31.57
N PRO A 40 -41.90 -13.23 30.62
CA PRO A 40 -41.00 -13.87 29.66
C PRO A 40 -40.45 -12.83 28.68
N ALA A 41 -39.12 -12.71 28.67
CA ALA A 41 -38.37 -11.90 27.72
C ALA A 41 -38.54 -12.44 26.30
N ALA A 42 -38.95 -11.57 25.38
CA ALA A 42 -38.95 -11.85 23.95
C ALA A 42 -37.51 -12.18 23.48
N ALA A 43 -37.37 -13.28 22.74
CA ALA A 43 -36.09 -13.75 22.23
C ALA A 43 -35.38 -12.68 21.38
N PRO A 44 -34.04 -12.52 21.52
CA PRO A 44 -33.30 -11.58 20.69
C PRO A 44 -33.30 -12.07 19.23
N ALA A 45 -33.63 -11.17 18.30
CA ALA A 45 -33.54 -11.44 16.87
C ALA A 45 -32.09 -11.69 16.48
N THR A 46 -31.77 -12.95 16.16
CA THR A 46 -30.46 -13.38 15.65
C THR A 46 -30.21 -12.71 14.30
N THR A 47 -29.56 -11.56 14.31
CA THR A 47 -29.07 -10.91 13.09
C THR A 47 -27.89 -11.75 12.60
N THR A 48 -28.16 -12.65 11.66
CA THR A 48 -27.12 -13.43 10.98
C THR A 48 -26.30 -12.44 10.13
N THR A 49 -25.17 -11.99 10.68
CA THR A 49 -24.15 -11.27 9.90
C THR A 49 -23.48 -12.31 9.01
N THR A 50 -23.99 -12.46 7.80
CA THR A 50 -23.32 -13.24 6.75
C THR A 50 -22.02 -12.53 6.40
N ALA A 51 -20.89 -13.18 6.66
CA ALA A 51 -19.57 -12.70 6.24
C ALA A 51 -19.56 -12.41 4.73
N PRO A 52 -18.88 -11.35 4.27
CA PRO A 52 -18.78 -11.06 2.84
C PRO A 52 -18.19 -12.28 2.11
N PRO A 53 -18.70 -12.62 0.93
CA PRO A 53 -18.19 -13.75 0.17
C PRO A 53 -16.69 -13.58 -0.09
N PRO A 54 -15.90 -14.68 -0.07
CA PRO A 54 -14.48 -14.61 -0.36
C PRO A 54 -14.26 -13.94 -1.72
N PRO A 55 -13.23 -13.10 -1.86
CA PRO A 55 -12.95 -12.45 -3.13
C PRO A 55 -12.80 -13.52 -4.22
N PRO A 56 -13.34 -13.26 -5.42
CA PRO A 56 -13.23 -14.21 -6.52
C PRO A 56 -11.75 -14.54 -6.76
N PRO A 57 -11.45 -15.79 -7.17
CA PRO A 57 -10.08 -16.19 -7.47
C PRO A 57 -9.48 -15.21 -8.48
N ALA A 58 -8.27 -14.72 -8.19
CA ALA A 58 -7.59 -13.74 -9.02
C ALA A 58 -7.32 -14.34 -10.41
N THR A 59 -8.22 -14.09 -11.35
CA THR A 59 -8.01 -14.44 -12.75
C THR A 59 -6.88 -13.56 -13.28
N ALA A 60 -5.84 -14.21 -13.82
CA ALA A 60 -4.70 -13.49 -14.37
C ALA A 60 -5.19 -12.52 -15.45
N ARG A 61 -4.95 -11.21 -15.23
CA ARG A 61 -5.36 -10.18 -16.18
C ARG A 61 -4.66 -10.44 -17.52
N PRO A 62 -5.38 -10.47 -18.65
CA PRO A 62 -4.75 -10.65 -19.95
C PRO A 62 -3.74 -9.53 -20.22
N LYS A 63 -2.63 -9.88 -20.88
CA LYS A 63 -1.57 -8.93 -21.19
C LYS A 63 -2.08 -7.88 -22.16
N ILE A 64 -2.03 -6.62 -21.76
CA ILE A 64 -2.45 -5.48 -22.59
C ILE A 64 -1.39 -5.24 -23.66
N SER A 65 -1.79 -5.36 -24.95
CA SER A 65 -0.91 -5.24 -26.12
C SER A 65 -0.61 -3.78 -26.49
N ALA A 66 -1.58 -2.88 -26.36
CA ALA A 66 -1.44 -1.45 -26.63
C ALA A 66 -2.07 -0.62 -25.50
N MET A 67 -1.41 0.46 -25.09
CA MET A 67 -1.97 1.36 -24.06
C MET A 67 -3.00 2.31 -24.68
N SER A 68 -4.24 2.21 -24.23
CA SER A 68 -5.36 3.07 -24.65
C SER A 68 -5.54 4.23 -23.68
N GLY A 69 -5.87 5.42 -24.22
CA GLY A 69 -6.28 6.58 -23.44
C GLY A 69 -7.76 6.62 -23.09
N GLU A 70 -8.54 5.62 -23.51
CA GLU A 70 -9.96 5.52 -23.18
C GLU A 70 -10.16 5.45 -21.66
N VAL A 71 -11.13 6.20 -21.15
CA VAL A 71 -11.40 6.33 -19.71
C VAL A 71 -12.55 5.39 -19.37
N VAL A 72 -12.19 4.15 -19.06
CA VAL A 72 -13.10 3.09 -18.60
C VAL A 72 -12.48 2.38 -17.39
N ASP A 73 -13.31 1.83 -16.51
CA ASP A 73 -12.84 1.20 -15.26
C ASP A 73 -11.98 -0.03 -15.49
N SER A 74 -12.15 -0.71 -16.64
CA SER A 74 -11.35 -1.85 -17.05
C SER A 74 -9.94 -1.48 -17.53
N ASN A 75 -9.68 -0.21 -17.85
CA ASN A 75 -8.39 0.25 -18.36
C ASN A 75 -7.49 0.79 -17.23
N PRO A 76 -6.45 0.04 -16.80
CA PRO A 76 -5.57 0.48 -15.73
C PRO A 76 -4.68 1.67 -16.11
N TYR A 77 -4.52 1.98 -17.41
CA TYR A 77 -3.63 3.03 -17.90
C TYR A 77 -4.34 4.35 -18.23
N SER A 78 -5.68 4.40 -18.12
CA SER A 78 -6.51 5.58 -18.46
C SER A 78 -5.96 6.88 -17.86
N ARG A 79 -5.62 6.86 -16.57
CA ARG A 79 -5.08 8.02 -15.83
C ARG A 79 -3.65 8.37 -16.21
N LEU A 80 -2.84 7.38 -16.60
CA LEU A 80 -1.46 7.60 -17.05
C LEU A 80 -1.42 8.19 -18.46
N MET A 81 -2.29 7.72 -19.36
CA MET A 81 -2.45 8.31 -20.70
C MET A 81 -2.98 9.74 -20.67
N ALA A 82 -3.70 10.14 -19.62
CA ALA A 82 -4.14 11.52 -19.46
C ALA A 82 -2.96 12.51 -19.39
N LEU A 83 -1.78 12.09 -18.91
CA LEU A 83 -0.55 12.92 -18.92
C LEU A 83 -0.16 13.35 -20.33
N GLN A 84 -0.46 12.53 -21.34
CA GLN A 84 -0.22 12.85 -22.74
C GLN A 84 -1.23 13.84 -23.31
N ARG A 85 -2.50 13.71 -22.91
CA ARG A 85 -3.55 14.69 -23.27
C ARG A 85 -3.31 16.06 -22.65
N MET A 86 -2.76 16.08 -21.43
CA MET A 86 -2.40 17.32 -20.73
C MET A 86 -1.09 17.95 -21.24
N GLY A 87 -0.41 17.31 -22.20
CA GLY A 87 0.85 17.83 -22.76
C GLY A 87 2.07 17.71 -21.83
N ILE A 88 1.95 17.02 -20.70
CA ILE A 88 3.06 16.81 -19.75
C ILE A 88 4.07 15.78 -20.30
N VAL A 89 3.57 14.72 -20.92
CA VAL A 89 4.39 13.65 -21.52
C VAL A 89 3.98 13.46 -22.97
N LYS A 90 4.86 13.75 -23.93
CA LYS A 90 4.49 13.72 -25.37
C LYS A 90 4.11 12.33 -25.88
N ASP A 91 4.82 11.30 -25.42
CA ASP A 91 4.66 9.92 -25.86
C ASP A 91 4.88 9.02 -24.64
N TYR A 92 3.79 8.70 -23.95
CA TYR A 92 3.85 7.83 -22.78
C TYR A 92 4.05 6.37 -23.20
N GLN A 93 3.61 5.97 -24.39
CA GLN A 93 3.68 4.57 -24.84
C GLN A 93 5.11 4.04 -24.87
N ARG A 94 6.11 4.89 -25.17
CA ARG A 94 7.54 4.54 -25.18
C ARG A 94 8.06 3.88 -23.91
N ILE A 95 7.41 4.01 -22.75
CA ILE A 95 7.82 3.33 -21.52
C ILE A 95 7.78 1.79 -21.66
N ARG A 96 6.91 1.27 -22.56
CA ARG A 96 6.79 -0.16 -22.88
C ARG A 96 7.99 -0.73 -23.61
N ASP A 97 8.80 0.10 -24.23
CA ASP A 97 10.02 -0.32 -24.93
C ASP A 97 11.25 -0.25 -24.01
N LYS A 98 11.09 0.24 -22.78
CA LYS A 98 12.19 0.42 -21.83
C LYS A 98 12.40 -0.82 -20.98
N THR A 99 13.67 -1.10 -20.74
CA THR A 99 14.12 -2.09 -19.77
C THR A 99 14.86 -1.37 -18.64
N VAL A 100 14.50 -1.68 -17.40
CA VAL A 100 15.20 -1.15 -16.20
C VAL A 100 15.71 -2.32 -15.39
N ALA A 101 16.92 -2.20 -14.86
CA ALA A 101 17.47 -3.12 -13.87
C ALA A 101 17.42 -2.49 -12.48
N VAL A 102 16.87 -3.23 -11.51
CA VAL A 102 16.85 -2.88 -10.10
C VAL A 102 17.74 -3.88 -9.36
N VAL A 103 18.84 -3.37 -8.80
CA VAL A 103 19.77 -4.15 -7.98
C VAL A 103 19.52 -3.81 -6.52
N GLY A 104 19.01 -4.79 -5.78
CA GLY A 104 18.49 -4.65 -4.42
C GLY A 104 16.99 -4.35 -4.41
N VAL A 105 16.20 -5.28 -3.87
CA VAL A 105 14.74 -5.23 -3.70
C VAL A 105 14.42 -5.18 -2.20
N GLY A 106 15.15 -4.33 -1.48
CA GLY A 106 14.83 -3.94 -0.11
C GLY A 106 13.70 -2.91 -0.07
N GLY A 107 13.63 -2.08 0.97
CA GLY A 107 12.51 -1.14 1.14
C GLY A 107 12.33 -0.11 0.02
N VAL A 108 13.43 0.39 -0.56
CA VAL A 108 13.37 1.37 -1.67
C VAL A 108 13.20 0.69 -3.01
N GLY A 109 14.04 -0.32 -3.29
CA GLY A 109 14.04 -1.01 -4.58
C GLY A 109 12.74 -1.75 -4.87
N SER A 110 12.09 -2.32 -3.84
CA SER A 110 10.79 -2.98 -3.99
C SER A 110 9.68 -2.02 -4.40
N VAL A 111 9.61 -0.85 -3.76
CA VAL A 111 8.63 0.19 -4.08
C VAL A 111 8.92 0.81 -5.44
N ALA A 112 10.19 1.05 -5.78
CA ALA A 112 10.58 1.53 -7.10
C ALA A 112 10.17 0.54 -8.20
N ALA A 113 10.45 -0.76 -8.00
CA ALA A 113 10.03 -1.84 -8.89
C ALA A 113 8.50 -1.88 -9.06
N GLU A 114 7.75 -1.73 -7.98
CA GLU A 114 6.29 -1.68 -7.99
C GLU A 114 5.77 -0.48 -8.78
N MET A 115 6.28 0.71 -8.53
CA MET A 115 5.88 1.93 -9.24
C MET A 115 6.18 1.82 -10.74
N LEU A 116 7.37 1.36 -11.12
CA LEU A 116 7.73 1.13 -12.52
C LEU A 116 6.79 0.13 -13.21
N THR A 117 6.44 -0.95 -12.51
CA THR A 117 5.51 -1.96 -13.01
C THR A 117 4.11 -1.38 -13.21
N ARG A 118 3.61 -0.59 -12.25
CA ARG A 118 2.32 0.10 -12.33
C ARG A 118 2.28 1.15 -13.45
N CYS A 119 3.40 1.82 -13.74
CA CYS A 119 3.54 2.71 -14.90
C CYS A 119 3.53 1.96 -16.25
N GLY A 120 3.64 0.63 -16.25
CA GLY A 120 3.63 -0.17 -17.47
C GLY A 120 4.99 -0.24 -18.16
N LEU A 121 6.09 -0.28 -17.39
CA LEU A 121 7.42 -0.55 -17.93
C LEU A 121 7.45 -1.86 -18.72
N GLY A 122 8.17 -1.87 -19.84
CA GLY A 122 8.28 -3.03 -20.73
C GLY A 122 8.90 -4.27 -20.09
N ARG A 123 10.07 -4.07 -19.46
CA ARG A 123 10.82 -5.15 -18.81
C ARG A 123 11.52 -4.64 -17.55
N LEU A 124 11.36 -5.39 -16.48
CA LEU A 124 12.06 -5.15 -15.22
C LEU A 124 13.01 -6.32 -14.96
N LEU A 125 14.30 -6.02 -14.81
CA LEU A 125 15.32 -6.96 -14.39
C LEU A 125 15.55 -6.75 -12.89
N ILE A 126 15.47 -7.81 -12.11
CA ILE A 126 15.54 -7.74 -10.65
C ILE A 126 16.70 -8.61 -10.18
N TYR A 127 17.59 -8.03 -9.38
CA TYR A 127 18.71 -8.72 -8.75
C TYR A 127 18.70 -8.47 -7.25
N ASP A 128 18.59 -9.52 -6.46
CA ASP A 128 18.74 -9.49 -5.00
C ASP A 128 19.20 -10.89 -4.55
N TYR A 129 20.07 -10.95 -3.56
CA TYR A 129 20.60 -12.21 -3.02
C TYR A 129 19.96 -12.59 -1.67
N ASP A 130 19.21 -11.69 -1.05
CA ASP A 130 18.58 -11.91 0.24
C ASP A 130 17.27 -12.69 0.13
N THR A 131 16.86 -13.24 1.26
CA THR A 131 15.52 -13.77 1.51
C THR A 131 14.63 -12.75 2.24
N VAL A 132 13.31 -12.93 2.15
CA VAL A 132 12.35 -12.14 2.90
C VAL A 132 12.32 -12.61 4.36
N GLU A 133 12.44 -11.68 5.29
CA GLU A 133 12.35 -11.93 6.73
C GLU A 133 11.17 -11.17 7.36
N LEU A 134 10.68 -11.63 8.52
CA LEU A 134 9.67 -10.90 9.29
C LEU A 134 10.11 -9.49 9.69
N ALA A 135 11.41 -9.28 9.90
CA ALA A 135 11.97 -7.96 10.16
C ALA A 135 11.79 -6.98 8.98
N ASN A 136 11.48 -7.46 7.78
CA ASN A 136 11.19 -6.61 6.63
C ASN A 136 9.73 -6.13 6.57
N MET A 137 8.85 -6.60 7.46
CA MET A 137 7.41 -6.25 7.46
C MET A 137 7.11 -4.82 7.91
N ASN A 138 8.09 -4.12 8.51
CA ASN A 138 7.98 -2.68 8.76
C ASN A 138 8.17 -1.84 7.48
N ARG A 139 8.47 -2.48 6.34
CA ARG A 139 8.63 -1.86 5.02
C ARG A 139 7.42 -2.20 4.15
N LEU A 140 7.23 -1.41 3.10
CA LEU A 140 6.22 -1.69 2.08
C LEU A 140 6.65 -2.89 1.21
N PHE A 141 5.70 -3.41 0.45
CA PHE A 141 5.82 -4.45 -0.58
C PHE A 141 5.75 -5.92 -0.12
N PHE A 142 6.59 -6.37 0.80
CA PHE A 142 6.57 -7.77 1.23
C PHE A 142 5.44 -8.04 2.22
N ARG A 143 4.91 -9.27 2.20
CA ARG A 143 3.86 -9.75 3.11
C ARG A 143 4.41 -10.86 4.00
N PRO A 144 3.81 -11.12 5.18
CA PRO A 144 4.27 -12.16 6.08
C PRO A 144 4.33 -13.55 5.42
N GLU A 145 3.39 -13.82 4.51
CA GLU A 145 3.30 -15.05 3.70
C GLU A 145 4.51 -15.28 2.77
N HIS A 146 5.31 -14.24 2.50
CA HIS A 146 6.49 -14.34 1.65
C HIS A 146 7.76 -14.69 2.45
N CYS A 147 7.71 -14.75 3.78
CA CYS A 147 8.86 -15.02 4.62
C CYS A 147 9.53 -16.36 4.24
N GLY A 148 10.86 -16.36 4.11
CA GLY A 148 11.65 -17.51 3.66
C GLY A 148 11.77 -17.66 2.13
N MET A 149 11.00 -16.93 1.33
CA MET A 149 11.25 -16.85 -0.12
C MET A 149 12.46 -15.95 -0.42
N THR A 150 13.13 -16.17 -1.55
CA THR A 150 14.07 -15.16 -2.07
C THR A 150 13.30 -13.86 -2.34
N LYS A 151 13.93 -12.70 -2.10
CA LYS A 151 13.28 -11.41 -2.39
C LYS A 151 12.90 -11.28 -3.86
N THR A 152 13.69 -11.86 -4.75
CA THR A 152 13.43 -11.88 -6.20
C THR A 152 12.18 -12.69 -6.55
N ASP A 153 12.00 -13.87 -5.95
CA ASP A 153 10.82 -14.71 -6.20
C ASP A 153 9.54 -14.09 -5.62
N ALA A 154 9.62 -13.56 -4.40
CA ALA A 154 8.51 -12.86 -3.77
C ALA A 154 8.10 -11.62 -4.59
N ALA A 155 9.08 -10.87 -5.09
CA ALA A 155 8.84 -9.71 -5.94
C ALA A 155 8.21 -10.12 -7.28
N ARG A 156 8.76 -11.15 -7.93
CA ARG A 156 8.21 -11.69 -9.18
C ARG A 156 6.74 -12.11 -9.03
N LYS A 157 6.41 -12.83 -7.96
CA LYS A 157 5.03 -13.28 -7.69
C LYS A 157 4.03 -12.12 -7.53
N THR A 158 4.51 -10.96 -7.06
CA THR A 158 3.68 -9.79 -6.77
C THR A 158 3.57 -8.84 -7.98
N LEU A 159 4.61 -8.77 -8.81
CA LEU A 159 4.73 -7.80 -9.91
C LEU A 159 4.30 -8.34 -11.28
N GLN A 160 4.19 -9.66 -11.46
CA GLN A 160 3.73 -10.28 -12.71
C GLN A 160 2.20 -10.35 -12.78
#